data_AF-A0A497MC64-F1
#
_entry.id   AF-A0A497MC64-F1
#
_cell.length_a   1.000
_cell.length_b   1.000
_cell.length_c   1.000
_cell.angle_alpha   90.00
_cell.angle_beta   90.00
_cell.angle_gamma   90.00
#
_symmetry.space_group_name_H-M   'P 1'
#
loop_
_entity.id
_entity.type
_entity.pdbx_description
1 polymer ?
#
loop_
_entity_poly.entity_id
_entity_poly.type
_entity_poly.pdbx_seq_one_letter_code
_entity_poly.pdbx_strand_id
1 'polypeptide(L)'
;MDRVEIAGLVMSAILIVVVYLFIMKNGFPAFLYAVSNTNLVDVTRQVGRESSLFMWSRRGIDLIVQALVLLGAAVGSLALLRREE
;
A
#
# COMPACT_ATOMS: atom_id res chain seq x y z
N MET A 1 -21.73 -9.01 19.28
CA MET A 1 -20.71 -8.35 18.45
C MET A 1 -20.04 -7.33 19.35
N ASP A 2 -18.77 -7.55 19.64
CA ASP A 2 -18.04 -6.73 20.61
C ASP A 2 -17.67 -5.38 19.99
N ARG A 3 -17.38 -4.38 20.84
CA ARG A 3 -16.99 -3.04 20.37
C ARG A 3 -15.78 -3.09 19.42
N VAL A 4 -14.89 -4.05 19.62
CA VAL A 4 -13.72 -4.29 18.77
C VAL A 4 -14.13 -4.81 17.39
N GLU A 5 -15.07 -5.76 17.33
CA GLU A 5 -15.59 -6.31 16.07
C GLU A 5 -16.35 -5.24 15.28
N ILE A 6 -17.15 -4.41 15.96
CA ILE A 6 -17.85 -3.27 15.34
C ILE A 6 -16.84 -2.28 14.76
N ALA A 7 -15.79 -1.93 15.52
CA ALA A 7 -14.75 -1.02 15.05
C ALA A 7 -14.00 -1.61 13.83
N GLY A 8 -13.70 -2.91 13.85
CA GLY A 8 -13.08 -3.62 12.72
C GLY A 8 -13.95 -3.62 11.47
N LEU A 9 -15.25 -3.85 11.63
CA LEU A 9 -16.22 -3.81 10.52
C LEU A 9 -16.32 -2.40 9.91
N VAL A 10 -16.43 -1.37 10.74
CA VAL A 10 -16.51 0.04 10.30
C VAL A 10 -15.23 0.43 9.56
N MET A 11 -14.06 0.10 10.11
CA MET A 11 -12.77 0.38 9.47
C MET A 11 -12.63 -0.34 8.12
N SER A 12 -13.09 -1.60 8.03
CA SER A 12 -13.07 -2.36 6.78
C SER A 12 -13.98 -1.75 5.73
N ALA A 13 -15.19 -1.32 6.11
CA ALA A 13 -16.11 -0.64 5.21
C ALA A 13 -15.53 0.68 4.69
N ILE A 14 -14.90 1.49 5.57
CA ILE A 14 -14.20 2.73 5.19
C ILE A 14 -13.09 2.41 4.19
N LEU A 15 -12.27 1.40 4.46
CA LEU A 15 -11.17 1.01 3.58
C LEU A 15 -11.67 0.63 2.17
N ILE A 16 -12.75 -0.16 2.09
CA ILE A 16 -13.36 -0.55 0.81
C ILE A 16 -13.82 0.68 0.02
N VAL A 17 -14.50 1.62 0.67
CA VAL A 17 -14.95 2.86 0.03
C VAL A 17 -13.77 3.70 -0.46
N VAL A 18 -12.72 3.84 0.35
CA VAL A 18 -11.51 4.58 -0.02
C VAL A 18 -10.83 3.95 -1.24
N VAL A 19 -10.66 2.62 -1.24
CA VAL A 19 -10.07 1.89 -2.37
C VAL A 19 -10.92 2.04 -3.63
N TYR A 20 -12.24 1.94 -3.52
CA TYR A 20 -13.15 2.15 -4.64
C TYR A 20 -13.02 3.56 -5.23
N LEU A 21 -13.06 4.60 -4.39
CA LEU A 21 -12.88 5.99 -4.83
C LEU A 21 -11.50 6.23 -5.44
N PHE A 22 -10.46 5.59 -4.88
CA PHE A 22 -9.11 5.65 -5.41
C PHE A 22 -9.03 5.07 -6.83
N ILE A 23 -9.63 3.90 -7.07
CA ILE A 23 -9.70 3.27 -8.39
C ILE A 23 -10.47 4.15 -9.38
N MET A 24 -11.62 4.70 -8.96
CA MET A 24 -12.44 5.56 -9.81
C MET A 24 -11.72 6.86 -10.20
N LYS A 25 -10.92 7.45 -9.29
CA LYS A 25 -10.17 8.67 -9.57
C LYS A 25 -8.93 8.47 -10.43
N ASN A 26 -8.18 7.40 -10.22
CA ASN A 26 -6.88 7.21 -10.88
C ASN A 26 -6.98 6.38 -12.17
N GLY A 27 -8.15 5.78 -12.44
CA GLY A 27 -8.32 4.82 -13.53
C GLY A 27 -7.63 3.49 -13.19
N PHE A 28 -8.17 2.38 -13.70
CA PHE A 28 -7.51 1.09 -13.60
C PHE A 28 -6.80 0.77 -14.93
N PRO A 29 -5.51 0.39 -14.92
CA PRO A 29 -4.67 0.07 -13.75
C PRO A 29 -4.01 1.31 -13.15
N ALA A 30 -4.27 1.59 -11.88
CA ALA A 30 -3.64 2.70 -11.15
C ALA A 30 -2.12 2.49 -10.94
N PHE A 31 -1.64 1.25 -11.15
CA PHE A 31 -0.25 0.80 -11.01
C PHE A 31 0.36 0.44 -12.36
N LEU A 32 0.07 1.20 -13.42
CA LEU A 32 0.75 1.01 -14.70
C LEU A 32 2.26 1.11 -14.49
N TYR A 33 3.01 0.17 -15.09
CA TYR A 33 4.46 0.25 -15.12
C TYR A 33 4.88 1.63 -15.65
N ALA A 34 5.93 2.22 -15.08
CA ALA A 34 6.57 3.39 -15.65
C ALA A 34 7.23 2.98 -16.97
N VAL A 35 6.44 2.82 -18.04
CA VAL A 35 6.89 2.39 -19.36
C VAL A 35 7.40 3.62 -20.09
N SER A 36 8.58 4.10 -19.67
CA SER A 36 9.41 4.89 -20.55
C SER A 36 10.88 4.66 -20.21
N ASN A 37 11.66 4.24 -21.20
CA ASN A 37 13.13 4.11 -21.14
C ASN A 37 13.84 5.44 -20.80
N THR A 38 13.09 6.55 -20.67
CA THR A 38 13.63 7.86 -20.31
C THR A 38 13.89 8.03 -18.81
N ASN A 39 13.43 7.12 -17.96
CA ASN A 39 13.47 7.29 -16.50
C ASN A 39 14.16 6.11 -15.79
N LEU A 40 15.29 5.66 -16.32
CA LEU A 40 16.09 4.58 -15.73
C LEU A 40 16.87 5.08 -14.50
N VAL A 41 17.09 4.18 -13.54
CA VAL A 41 17.95 4.44 -12.38
C VAL A 41 19.41 4.42 -12.82
N ASP A 42 20.16 5.47 -12.51
CA ASP A 42 21.60 5.53 -12.77
C ASP A 42 22.34 4.59 -11.80
N VAL A 43 22.89 3.50 -12.33
CA VAL A 43 23.61 2.47 -11.56
C VAL A 43 25.06 2.84 -11.25
N THR A 44 25.60 3.91 -11.86
CA THR A 44 26.95 4.40 -11.57
C THR A 44 27.02 5.21 -10.28
N ARG A 45 25.87 5.67 -9.79
CA ARG A 45 25.69 6.37 -8.52
C ARG A 45 25.30 5.38 -7.41
N GLN A 46 25.07 5.90 -6.21
CA GLN A 46 24.56 5.10 -5.09
C GLN A 46 23.17 4.54 -5.41
N VAL A 47 23.13 3.30 -5.89
CA VAL A 47 21.93 2.62 -6.40
C VAL A 47 20.76 2.70 -5.44
N GLY A 48 20.99 2.51 -4.13
CA GLY A 48 19.94 2.59 -3.12
C GLY A 48 19.26 3.96 -3.05
N ARG A 49 20.04 5.05 -3.15
CA ARG A 49 19.50 6.42 -3.13
C ARG A 49 18.71 6.72 -4.39
N GLU A 50 19.27 6.39 -5.55
CA GLU A 50 18.63 6.65 -6.85
C GLU A 50 17.35 5.81 -7.02
N SER A 51 17.36 4.57 -6.54
CA SER A 51 16.18 3.69 -6.54
C SER A 51 15.09 4.22 -5.60
N SER A 52 15.47 4.70 -4.41
CA SER A 52 14.53 5.34 -3.47
C SER A 52 13.88 6.60 -4.08
N LEU A 53 14.69 7.47 -4.68
CA LEU A 53 14.21 8.67 -5.37
C LEU A 53 13.26 8.33 -6.51
N PHE A 54 13.59 7.34 -7.35
CA PHE A 54 12.73 6.87 -8.42
C PHE A 54 11.39 6.36 -7.87
N MET A 55 11.43 5.50 -6.84
CA MET A 55 10.22 4.95 -6.24
C MET A 55 9.34 6.04 -5.64
N TRP A 56 9.87 6.98 -4.86
CA TRP A 56 9.06 8.07 -4.28
C TRP A 56 8.52 9.05 -5.32
N SER A 57 9.30 9.38 -6.36
CA SER A 57 8.90 10.38 -7.35
C SER A 57 7.93 9.85 -8.42
N ARG A 58 7.96 8.54 -8.72
CA ARG A 58 7.18 7.95 -9.82
C ARG A 58 6.25 6.82 -9.41
N ARG A 59 6.54 6.14 -8.30
CA ARG A 59 5.82 4.96 -7.81
C ARG A 59 5.49 5.07 -6.31
N GLY A 60 5.30 6.30 -5.82
CA GLY A 60 5.10 6.56 -4.40
C GLY A 60 3.82 5.92 -3.85
N ILE A 61 2.79 5.81 -4.69
CA ILE A 61 1.55 5.10 -4.38
C ILE A 61 1.81 3.61 -4.12
N ASP A 62 2.64 2.97 -4.95
CA ASP A 62 3.00 1.56 -4.80
C ASP A 62 3.67 1.30 -3.44
N LEU A 63 4.55 2.23 -3.00
CA LEU A 63 5.20 2.16 -1.68
C LEU A 63 4.18 2.27 -0.54
N ILE A 64 3.24 3.21 -0.64
CA ILE A 64 2.20 3.43 0.39
C ILE A 64 1.31 2.19 0.50
N VAL A 65 0.89 1.63 -0.64
CA VAL A 65 0.06 0.43 -0.69
C VAL A 65 0.81 -0.77 -0.12
N GLN A 66 2.09 -0.94 -0.47
CA GLN A 66 2.93 -2.00 0.10
C GLN A 66 3.04 -1.87 1.63
N ALA A 67 3.21 -0.65 2.15
CA ALA A 67 3.27 -0.42 3.59
C ALA A 67 1.95 -0.79 4.29
N LEU A 68 0.80 -0.45 3.69
CA LEU A 68 -0.51 -0.85 4.21
C LEU A 68 -0.71 -2.36 4.21
N VAL A 69 -0.26 -3.06 3.17
CA VAL A 69 -0.31 -4.53 3.11
C VAL A 69 0.56 -5.14 4.22
N LEU A 70 1.77 -4.63 4.44
CA LEU A 70 2.65 -5.09 5.52
C LEU A 70 2.03 -4.85 6.90
N LEU A 71 1.44 -3.68 7.11
CA LEU A 71 0.72 -3.37 8.35
C LEU A 71 -0.46 -4.32 8.58
N GLY A 72 -1.27 -4.55 7.54
CA GLY A 72 -2.39 -5.49 7.61
C GLY A 72 -1.95 -6.91 7.92
N ALA A 73 -0.86 -7.37 7.29
CA ALA A 73 -0.26 -8.67 7.59
C ALA A 73 0.20 -8.78 9.04
N ALA A 74 0.91 -7.76 9.56
CA ALA A 74 1.38 -7.74 10.94
C ALA A 74 0.22 -7.75 11.95
N VAL A 75 -0.81 -6.92 11.73
CA VAL A 75 -2.01 -6.87 12.56
C VAL A 75 -2.78 -8.19 12.49
N GLY A 76 -2.89 -8.79 11.31
CA GLY A 76 -3.52 -10.11 11.13
C GLY A 76 -2.77 -11.21 11.87
N SER A 77 -1.44 -11.23 11.81
CA SER A 77 -0.62 -12.15 12.59
C SER A 77 -0.81 -11.96 14.10
N LEU A 78 -0.86 -10.71 14.56
CA LEU A 78 -1.12 -10.40 15.97
C LEU A 78 -2.52 -10.86 16.40
N ALA A 79 -3.53 -10.67 15.55
CA ALA A 79 -4.89 -11.11 15.79
C ALA A 79 -4.99 -12.64 15.87
N LEU A 80 -4.30 -13.37 15.00
CA LEU A 80 -4.25 -14.85 15.04
C LEU A 80 -3.57 -15.39 16.29
N LEU A 81 -2.57 -14.68 16.83
CA LEU A 81 -1.86 -15.08 18.05
C LEU A 81 -2.59 -14.66 19.34
N ARG A 82 -3.68 -13.89 19.22
CA ARG A 82 -4.46 -13.46 20.37
C ARG A 82 -5.16 -14.68 20.97
N ARG A 83 -4.94 -14.93 22.27
CA ARG A 83 -5.73 -15.91 23.02
C ARG A 83 -7.20 -15.47 23.05
N GLU A 84 -8.08 -16.38 22.67
CA GLU A 84 -9.51 -16.29 22.97
C GLU A 84 -9.65 -16.41 24.50
N GLU A 85 -10.21 -15.38 25.13
CA GLU A 85 -10.83 -15.52 26.45
C GLU A 85 -12.26 -16.03 26.28
#